data_AF-A0A921QGT8-F1
#
_entry.id   AF-A0A921QGT8-F1
#
_cell.length_a   1.000
_cell.length_b   1.000
_cell.length_c   1.000
_cell.angle_alpha   90.00
_cell.angle_beta   90.00
_cell.angle_gamma   90.00
#
_symmetry.space_group_name_H-M   'P 1'
#
loop_
_entity.id
_entity.type
_entity.pdbx_description
1 polymer ?
#
loop_
_entity_poly.entity_id
_entity_poly.type
_entity_poly.pdbx_seq_one_letter_code
_entity_poly.pdbx_strand_id
1 'polypeptide(L)'
;MAPSSSSSSAAAVLLLAVAVAAMLAASSTPVLADLTHANCAKNKKVTVQNLCSHDVTLTLEPLANSPALFAGAYTLHPHSHAEFPVCWWTGRLRAGADAAVVEFHVGVDGGSFYLAPNAQPGQRVPVSVTPHGSPLQGRCPAVGCAVQGRCSVHQVPSGDCRNVQEMKIIYCNPHV
;
A
#
# COMPACT_ATOMS: atom_id res chain seq x y z
N MET A 1 75.48 0.47 2.49
CA MET A 1 75.37 -0.67 1.56
C MET A 1 74.08 -1.39 1.89
N ALA A 2 73.09 -1.37 0.99
CA ALA A 2 72.00 -2.35 1.03
C ALA A 2 72.53 -3.70 0.46
N PRO A 3 71.87 -4.85 0.73
CA PRO A 3 70.67 -5.18 -0.06
C PRO A 3 69.59 -6.03 0.64
N SER A 4 68.38 -6.01 0.03
CA SER A 4 67.39 -7.12 -0.20
C SER A 4 66.88 -7.98 0.99
N SER A 5 65.63 -8.41 1.11
CA SER A 5 64.37 -8.32 0.33
C SER A 5 63.28 -9.14 1.05
N SER A 6 61.99 -8.74 0.94
CA SER A 6 60.74 -9.56 0.85
C SER A 6 60.40 -10.54 2.02
N SER A 7 59.20 -10.68 2.58
CA SER A 7 57.82 -10.64 2.05
C SER A 7 56.82 -10.74 3.22
N SER A 8 55.60 -10.22 2.99
CA SER A 8 54.30 -10.78 3.43
C SER A 8 54.01 -10.97 4.94
N SER A 9 52.85 -10.67 5.50
CA SER A 9 51.53 -10.41 4.92
C SER A 9 50.74 -9.52 5.87
N ALA A 10 50.10 -8.52 5.27
CA ALA A 10 49.03 -7.74 5.85
C ALA A 10 47.85 -8.65 6.22
N ALA A 11 47.74 -9.01 7.49
CA ALA A 11 46.58 -9.76 8.01
C ALA A 11 46.20 -9.32 9.43
N ALA A 12 46.54 -8.08 9.82
CA ALA A 12 46.28 -7.58 11.18
C ALA A 12 45.49 -6.25 11.22
N VAL A 13 45.03 -5.73 10.07
CA VAL A 13 44.31 -4.46 10.01
C VAL A 13 43.01 -4.63 9.24
N LEU A 14 42.05 -5.37 9.81
CA LEU A 14 40.66 -5.40 9.33
C LEU A 14 39.73 -5.98 10.41
N LEU A 15 39.78 -5.38 11.61
CA LEU A 15 38.81 -5.64 12.69
C LEU A 15 38.04 -4.38 13.12
N LEU A 16 38.11 -3.31 12.33
CA LEU A 16 37.26 -2.13 12.49
C LEU A 16 36.46 -1.92 11.20
N ALA A 17 35.16 -1.66 11.35
CA ALA A 17 34.17 -1.32 10.32
C ALA A 17 33.38 -2.47 9.69
N VAL A 18 32.57 -3.17 10.49
CA VAL A 18 31.19 -3.49 10.06
C VAL A 18 30.24 -3.40 11.28
N ALA A 19 30.07 -2.19 11.81
CA ALA A 19 28.85 -1.90 12.58
C ALA A 19 27.73 -1.71 11.55
N VAL A 20 27.08 -2.81 11.16
CA VAL A 20 25.85 -2.75 10.39
C VAL A 20 24.85 -1.96 11.23
N ALA A 21 24.45 -0.79 10.73
CA ALA A 21 23.36 -0.03 11.27
C ALA A 21 22.09 -0.91 11.23
N ALA A 22 21.78 -1.54 12.34
CA ALA A 22 20.45 -2.05 12.62
C ALA A 22 19.54 -0.83 12.86
N MET A 23 19.16 -0.16 11.77
CA MET A 23 17.99 0.70 11.82
C MET A 23 16.80 -0.23 12.11
N LEU A 24 16.08 0.09 13.17
CA LEU A 24 14.84 -0.55 13.54
C LEU A 24 13.85 -0.39 12.39
N ALA A 25 13.82 -1.35 11.47
CA ALA A 25 12.62 -1.64 10.73
C ALA A 25 11.62 -2.16 11.78
N ALA A 26 10.74 -1.27 12.25
CA ALA A 26 9.49 -1.71 12.85
C ALA A 26 8.74 -2.45 11.75
N SER A 27 9.03 -3.75 11.61
CA SER A 27 8.31 -4.65 10.73
C SER A 27 6.91 -4.77 11.30
N SER A 28 6.01 -3.88 10.88
CA SER A 28 4.60 -3.96 11.21
C SER A 28 4.07 -5.24 10.58
N THR A 29 3.72 -6.20 11.43
CA THR A 29 3.15 -7.46 11.00
C THR A 29 1.75 -7.21 10.45
N PRO A 30 1.41 -7.74 9.25
CA PRO A 30 0.02 -7.75 8.81
C PRO A 30 -0.82 -8.47 9.86
N VAL A 31 -1.99 -7.93 10.15
CA VAL A 31 -2.96 -8.59 11.02
C VAL A 31 -3.90 -9.37 10.11
N LEU A 32 -4.09 -10.66 10.38
CA LEU A 32 -5.05 -11.46 9.63
C LEU A 32 -6.44 -10.88 9.89
N ALA A 33 -7.06 -10.29 8.86
CA ALA A 33 -8.46 -9.93 8.91
C ALA A 33 -9.31 -11.20 9.10
N ASP A 34 -10.51 -11.07 9.66
CA ASP A 34 -11.44 -12.19 9.78
C ASP A 34 -11.78 -12.74 8.39
N LEU A 35 -11.29 -13.94 8.06
CA LEU A 35 -11.53 -14.65 6.80
C LEU A 35 -12.65 -15.70 6.95
N THR A 36 -13.29 -15.79 8.12
CA THR A 36 -14.13 -16.94 8.50
C THR A 36 -15.63 -16.74 8.27
N HIS A 37 -16.04 -15.56 7.80
CA HIS A 37 -17.44 -15.27 7.54
C HIS A 37 -18.01 -16.24 6.48
N ALA A 38 -19.17 -16.87 6.75
CA ALA A 38 -19.74 -17.88 5.85
C ALA A 38 -19.99 -17.37 4.42
N ASN A 39 -20.23 -16.06 4.27
CA ASN A 39 -20.46 -15.38 3.01
C ASN A 39 -19.21 -14.74 2.40
N CYS A 40 -18.03 -15.10 2.89
CA CYS A 40 -16.79 -14.54 2.40
C CYS A 40 -16.47 -15.03 0.99
N ALA A 41 -16.50 -14.15 -0.01
CA ALA A 41 -15.95 -14.55 -1.31
C ALA A 41 -14.45 -14.84 -1.15
N LYS A 42 -14.02 -15.98 -1.69
CA LYS A 42 -12.62 -16.43 -1.60
C LYS A 42 -11.70 -15.44 -2.30
N ASN A 43 -10.48 -15.29 -1.77
CA ASN A 43 -9.38 -14.50 -2.34
C ASN A 43 -9.64 -12.99 -2.40
N LYS A 44 -10.52 -12.45 -1.54
CA LYS A 44 -10.65 -11.01 -1.37
C LYS A 44 -9.40 -10.42 -0.70
N LYS A 45 -8.91 -9.30 -1.23
CA LYS A 45 -7.77 -8.59 -0.67
C LYS A 45 -7.84 -7.07 -0.88
N VAL A 46 -7.10 -6.36 -0.04
CA VAL A 46 -6.72 -4.97 -0.25
C VAL A 46 -5.24 -4.97 -0.63
N THR A 47 -4.91 -4.35 -1.75
CA THR A 47 -3.51 -4.19 -2.17
C THR A 47 -3.15 -2.71 -2.07
N VAL A 48 -2.06 -2.40 -1.39
CA VAL A 48 -1.51 -1.05 -1.35
C VAL A 48 -0.17 -1.06 -2.06
N GLN A 49 -0.04 -0.24 -3.10
CA GLN A 49 1.16 -0.16 -3.95
C GLN A 49 1.79 1.23 -3.87
N ASN A 50 3.10 1.27 -3.63
CA ASN A 50 3.90 2.47 -3.68
C ASN A 50 4.67 2.50 -5.01
N LEU A 51 4.29 3.37 -5.94
CA LEU A 51 5.06 3.64 -7.16
C LEU A 51 5.92 4.90 -7.06
N CYS A 52 5.94 5.56 -5.90
CA CYS A 52 6.79 6.72 -5.66
C CYS A 52 8.27 6.29 -5.62
N SER A 53 9.16 7.26 -5.83
CA SER A 53 10.61 7.09 -5.71
C SER A 53 11.12 7.12 -4.26
N HIS A 54 10.22 7.24 -3.27
CA HIS A 54 10.52 7.33 -1.85
C HIS A 54 9.56 6.45 -1.03
N ASP A 55 9.95 6.16 0.22
CA ASP A 55 9.09 5.43 1.17
C ASP A 55 7.78 6.19 1.42
N VAL A 56 6.69 5.43 1.54
CA VAL A 56 5.41 5.96 2.04
C VAL A 56 5.01 5.24 3.32
N THR A 57 4.64 6.01 4.34
CA THR A 57 4.19 5.46 5.62
C THR A 57 2.67 5.52 5.69
N LEU A 58 2.06 4.34 5.72
CA LEU A 58 0.62 4.15 5.77
C LEU A 58 0.09 4.24 7.20
N THR A 59 -1.06 4.89 7.35
CA THR A 59 -1.88 4.86 8.56
C THR A 59 -3.32 4.53 8.20
N LEU A 60 -4.00 3.84 9.12
CA LEU A 60 -5.38 3.38 8.95
C LEU A 60 -6.30 3.99 10.01
N GLU A 61 -7.52 4.27 9.59
CA GLU A 61 -8.68 4.51 10.46
C GLU A 61 -9.73 3.43 10.12
N PRO A 62 -9.74 2.28 10.82
CA PRO A 62 -10.78 1.28 10.63
C PRO A 62 -12.14 1.82 11.06
N LEU A 63 -13.16 1.64 10.22
CA LEU A 63 -14.55 2.02 10.49
C LEU A 63 -15.42 0.76 10.56
N ALA A 64 -16.64 0.90 11.08
CA ALA A 64 -17.63 -0.18 11.17
C ALA A 64 -17.10 -1.47 11.86
N ASN A 65 -16.23 -1.33 12.86
CA ASN A 65 -15.56 -2.44 13.56
C ASN A 65 -14.67 -3.32 12.66
N SER A 66 -14.16 -2.77 11.55
CA SER A 66 -13.25 -3.50 10.67
C SER A 66 -11.96 -3.85 11.41
N PRO A 67 -11.41 -5.07 11.22
CA PRO A 67 -10.10 -5.41 11.75
C PRO A 67 -9.03 -4.51 11.12
N ALA A 68 -7.97 -4.20 11.87
CA ALA A 68 -6.83 -3.51 11.29
C ALA A 68 -6.17 -4.39 10.20
N LEU A 69 -5.74 -3.81 9.08
CA LEU A 69 -4.97 -4.56 8.07
C LEU A 69 -3.52 -4.80 8.55
N PHE A 70 -3.00 -3.86 9.32
CA PHE A 70 -1.67 -3.89 9.95
C PHE A 70 -1.70 -3.13 11.27
N ALA A 71 -0.77 -3.43 12.17
CA ALA A 71 -0.65 -2.74 13.45
C ALA A 71 0.14 -1.43 13.31
N GLY A 72 -0.37 -0.33 13.87
CA GLY A 72 0.31 0.96 13.90
C GLY A 72 0.52 1.58 12.51
N ALA A 73 1.76 1.96 12.21
CA ALA A 73 2.16 2.48 10.91
C ALA A 73 2.81 1.38 10.06
N TYR A 74 2.58 1.41 8.75
CA TYR A 74 3.17 0.45 7.82
C TYR A 74 3.94 1.16 6.71
N THR A 75 5.24 0.90 6.60
CA THR A 75 6.09 1.53 5.58
C THR A 75 6.15 0.67 4.34
N LEU A 76 5.80 1.26 3.19
CA LEU A 76 6.02 0.69 1.87
C LEU A 76 7.22 1.36 1.20
N HIS A 77 8.20 0.53 0.81
CA HIS A 77 9.38 0.97 0.08
C HIS A 77 9.05 1.40 -1.37
N PRO A 78 9.92 2.19 -2.02
CA PRO A 78 9.77 2.55 -3.44
C PRO A 78 9.51 1.33 -4.31
N HIS A 79 8.54 1.45 -5.21
CA HIS A 79 8.19 0.41 -6.19
C HIS A 79 7.78 -0.94 -5.56
N SER A 80 7.28 -0.93 -4.32
CA SER A 80 6.81 -2.13 -3.62
C SER A 80 5.28 -2.15 -3.46
N HIS A 81 4.75 -3.29 -3.00
CA HIS A 81 3.36 -3.42 -2.61
C HIS A 81 3.21 -4.33 -1.40
N ALA A 82 2.07 -4.20 -0.70
CA ALA A 82 1.63 -5.13 0.31
C ALA A 82 0.20 -5.58 0.01
N GLU A 83 -0.09 -6.84 0.31
CA GLU A 83 -1.40 -7.44 0.13
C GLU A 83 -1.96 -7.85 1.49
N PHE A 84 -3.21 -7.45 1.74
CA PHE A 84 -3.92 -7.75 2.98
C PHE A 84 -5.16 -8.57 2.62
N PRO A 85 -5.16 -9.89 2.88
CA PRO A 85 -6.37 -10.70 2.75
C PRO A 85 -7.45 -10.13 3.65
N VAL A 86 -8.66 -9.93 3.12
CA VAL A 86 -9.80 -9.43 3.87
C VAL A 86 -11.04 -10.20 3.48
N CYS A 87 -11.95 -10.41 4.42
CA CYS A 87 -13.29 -10.84 4.04
C CYS A 87 -14.19 -9.66 3.68
N TRP A 88 -14.15 -8.67 4.55
CA TRP A 88 -14.77 -7.38 4.39
C TRP A 88 -13.87 -6.36 5.08
N TRP A 89 -13.95 -5.12 4.65
CA TRP A 89 -13.23 -4.04 5.29
C TRP A 89 -13.85 -2.70 4.96
N THR A 90 -13.95 -1.81 5.95
CA THR A 90 -14.40 -0.43 5.78
C THR A 90 -13.49 0.49 6.56
N GLY A 91 -13.07 1.58 5.95
CA GLY A 91 -12.29 2.57 6.66
C GLY A 91 -11.55 3.52 5.76
N ARG A 92 -10.60 4.24 6.37
CA ARG A 92 -9.75 5.20 5.69
C ARG A 92 -8.29 4.78 5.73
N LEU A 93 -7.58 5.08 4.65
CA LEU A 93 -6.15 4.86 4.48
C LEU A 93 -5.49 6.15 4.01
N ARG A 94 -4.32 6.46 4.56
CA ARG A 94 -3.50 7.61 4.14
C ARG A 94 -2.03 7.24 4.12
N ALA A 95 -1.28 7.83 3.17
CA ALA A 95 0.18 7.78 3.12
C ALA A 95 0.80 9.11 3.59
N GLY A 96 1.26 9.16 4.84
CA GLY A 96 1.88 10.34 5.44
C GLY A 96 0.98 11.59 5.42
N ALA A 97 1.57 12.77 5.60
CA ALA A 97 0.84 14.03 5.52
C ALA A 97 0.60 14.50 4.08
N ASP A 98 1.39 14.02 3.12
CA ASP A 98 1.45 14.53 1.76
C ASP A 98 0.48 13.87 0.76
N ALA A 99 -0.19 12.77 1.16
CA ALA A 99 -1.21 12.11 0.36
C ALA A 99 -2.64 12.41 0.87
N ALA A 100 -3.58 12.37 -0.07
CA ALA A 100 -5.00 12.40 0.21
C ALA A 100 -5.43 11.15 0.99
N VAL A 101 -6.52 11.32 1.75
CA VAL A 101 -7.19 10.21 2.40
C VAL A 101 -8.03 9.47 1.37
N VAL A 102 -7.89 8.15 1.35
CA VAL A 102 -8.77 7.23 0.64
C VAL A 102 -9.77 6.67 1.64
N GLU A 103 -11.04 6.63 1.28
CA GLU A 103 -12.05 5.89 2.04
C GLU A 103 -12.62 4.78 1.16
N PHE A 104 -12.76 3.59 1.69
CA PHE A 104 -13.25 2.45 0.93
C PHE A 104 -13.95 1.41 1.78
N HIS A 105 -14.81 0.66 1.13
CA HIS A 105 -15.57 -0.46 1.62
C HIS A 105 -15.45 -1.63 0.65
N VAL A 106 -15.11 -2.80 1.19
CA VAL A 106 -15.21 -4.09 0.52
C VAL A 106 -16.19 -4.93 1.32
N GLY A 107 -17.34 -5.25 0.73
CA GLY A 107 -18.39 -6.05 1.34
C GLY A 107 -18.17 -7.56 1.16
N VAL A 108 -18.75 -8.34 2.07
CA VAL A 108 -18.75 -9.82 2.02
C VAL A 108 -19.35 -10.34 0.71
N ASP A 109 -20.40 -9.67 0.23
CA ASP A 109 -21.20 -9.98 -0.95
C ASP A 109 -20.56 -9.55 -2.28
N GLY A 110 -19.41 -8.88 -2.24
CA GLY A 110 -18.78 -8.33 -3.45
C GLY A 110 -19.16 -6.89 -3.77
N GLY A 111 -20.12 -6.29 -3.06
CA GLY A 111 -20.40 -4.88 -3.14
C GLY A 111 -19.21 -4.04 -2.64
N SER A 112 -19.01 -2.88 -3.23
CA SER A 112 -17.94 -1.97 -2.84
C SER A 112 -18.36 -0.52 -2.97
N PHE A 113 -17.71 0.31 -2.17
CA PHE A 113 -17.69 1.77 -2.28
C PHE A 113 -16.25 2.20 -2.13
N TYR A 114 -15.85 3.23 -2.86
CA TYR A 114 -14.50 3.77 -2.74
C TYR A 114 -14.46 5.19 -3.27
N LEU A 115 -13.68 6.02 -2.60
CA LEU A 115 -13.45 7.40 -2.98
C LEU A 115 -12.00 7.80 -2.78
N ALA A 116 -11.57 8.71 -3.64
CA ALA A 116 -10.33 9.45 -3.51
C ALA A 116 -10.57 10.85 -4.13
N PRO A 117 -10.00 11.93 -3.57
CA PRO A 117 -10.17 13.25 -4.14
C PRO A 117 -9.78 13.28 -5.62
N ASN A 118 -10.66 13.79 -6.46
CA ASN A 118 -10.40 14.00 -7.90
C ASN A 118 -9.70 15.35 -8.17
N ALA A 119 -9.33 16.06 -7.12
CA ALA A 119 -8.41 17.18 -7.14
C ALA A 119 -7.41 16.97 -6.01
N GLN A 120 -6.15 16.71 -6.37
CA GLN A 120 -5.04 16.56 -5.42
C GLN A 120 -3.94 17.60 -5.69
N PRO A 121 -4.27 18.91 -5.81
CA PRO A 121 -3.30 19.94 -6.15
C PRO A 121 -2.25 20.08 -5.03
N GLY A 122 -0.98 20.16 -5.42
CA GLY A 122 0.13 20.32 -4.48
C GLY A 122 0.45 19.07 -3.64
N GLN A 123 -0.25 17.95 -3.84
CA GLN A 123 0.12 16.70 -3.19
C GLN A 123 1.35 16.07 -3.84
N ARG A 124 2.38 15.82 -3.03
CA ARG A 124 3.62 15.17 -3.45
C ARG A 124 3.43 13.67 -3.70
N VAL A 125 2.36 13.09 -3.16
CA VAL A 125 2.04 11.66 -3.23
C VAL A 125 0.60 11.49 -3.73
N PRO A 126 0.35 11.63 -5.05
CA PRO A 126 -1.01 11.47 -5.58
C PRO A 126 -1.46 10.02 -5.42
N VAL A 127 -2.75 9.80 -5.19
CA VAL A 127 -3.35 8.49 -4.93
C VAL A 127 -4.50 8.20 -5.89
N SER A 128 -4.58 6.94 -6.30
CA SER A 128 -5.69 6.39 -7.07
C SER A 128 -6.18 5.08 -6.46
N VAL A 129 -7.45 4.74 -6.71
CA VAL A 129 -8.05 3.47 -6.29
C VAL A 129 -8.67 2.79 -7.50
N THR A 130 -8.36 1.51 -7.67
CA THR A 130 -8.82 0.68 -8.78
C THR A 130 -9.41 -0.62 -8.24
N PRO A 131 -10.69 -0.92 -8.50
CA PRO A 131 -11.25 -2.23 -8.17
C PRO A 131 -10.83 -3.26 -9.23
N HIS A 132 -10.68 -4.51 -8.81
CA HIS A 132 -10.42 -5.66 -9.67
C HIS A 132 -11.33 -6.83 -9.30
N GLY A 133 -11.76 -7.58 -10.30
CA GLY A 133 -12.66 -8.71 -10.16
C GLY A 133 -12.85 -9.43 -11.49
N SER A 134 -13.26 -10.71 -11.42
CA SER A 134 -13.40 -11.57 -12.60
C SER A 134 -14.79 -12.21 -12.68
N PRO A 135 -15.77 -11.59 -13.37
CA PRO A 135 -15.77 -10.20 -13.85
C PRO A 135 -16.26 -9.22 -12.77
N LEU A 136 -15.79 -7.98 -12.85
CA LEU A 136 -16.47 -6.85 -12.21
C LEU A 136 -17.87 -6.66 -12.79
N GLN A 137 -18.81 -6.22 -11.95
CA GLN A 137 -20.18 -5.95 -12.37
C GLN A 137 -20.60 -4.53 -12.00
N GLY A 138 -21.30 -3.85 -12.92
CA GLY A 138 -21.76 -2.48 -12.76
C GLY A 138 -20.71 -1.45 -13.17
N ARG A 139 -20.73 -0.27 -12.54
CA ARG A 139 -19.85 0.84 -12.87
C ARG A 139 -18.67 0.88 -11.89
N CYS A 140 -17.52 0.38 -12.34
CA CYS A 140 -16.31 0.23 -11.53
C CYS A 140 -15.11 1.07 -12.07
N PRO A 141 -15.22 2.41 -12.21
CA PRO A 141 -14.11 3.22 -12.68
C PRO A 141 -12.98 3.30 -11.65
N ALA A 142 -11.78 3.63 -12.09
CA ALA A 142 -10.75 4.16 -11.22
C ALA A 142 -11.18 5.53 -10.64
N VAL A 143 -10.77 5.82 -9.40
CA VAL A 143 -10.95 7.13 -8.75
C VAL A 143 -9.60 7.70 -8.32
N GLY A 144 -9.53 9.01 -8.10
CA GLY A 144 -8.30 9.69 -7.70
C GLY A 144 -7.47 10.19 -8.88
N CYS A 145 -6.16 10.37 -8.69
CA CYS A 145 -5.29 11.09 -9.61
C CYS A 145 -4.04 10.30 -10.01
N ALA A 146 -3.63 10.42 -11.28
CA ALA A 146 -2.30 10.03 -11.74
C ALA A 146 -1.30 11.20 -11.59
N VAL A 147 0.00 10.86 -11.60
CA VAL A 147 1.12 11.82 -11.54
C VAL A 147 1.07 12.84 -12.69
N GLN A 148 0.61 12.44 -13.88
CA GLN A 148 0.57 13.30 -15.08
C GLN A 148 -0.81 13.96 -15.32
N GLY A 149 -1.54 14.25 -14.25
CA GLY A 149 -2.53 15.35 -14.25
C GLY A 149 -3.94 15.02 -14.74
N ARG A 150 -4.29 13.75 -14.97
CA ARG A 150 -5.70 13.36 -15.11
C ARG A 150 -6.17 12.72 -13.81
N CYS A 151 -7.18 13.33 -13.23
CA CYS A 151 -7.93 12.74 -12.13
C CYS A 151 -9.25 12.18 -12.67
N SER A 152 -9.64 11.03 -12.16
CA SER A 152 -10.85 10.31 -12.53
C SER A 152 -11.98 10.63 -11.55
N VAL A 153 -13.08 9.86 -11.57
CA VAL A 153 -14.26 10.08 -10.74
C VAL A 153 -13.87 10.23 -9.25
N HIS A 154 -14.59 11.03 -8.46
CA HIS A 154 -14.24 11.23 -7.04
C HIS A 154 -14.70 10.07 -6.15
N GLN A 155 -15.80 9.40 -6.52
CA GLN A 155 -16.38 8.31 -5.74
C GLN A 155 -17.18 7.34 -6.61
N VAL A 156 -17.39 6.14 -6.09
CA VAL A 156 -18.34 5.16 -6.61
C VAL A 156 -19.27 4.74 -5.48
N PRO A 157 -20.60 5.03 -5.58
CA PRO A 157 -21.57 4.67 -4.55
C PRO A 157 -21.61 3.17 -4.26
N SER A 158 -22.01 2.82 -3.03
CA SER A 158 -22.16 1.43 -2.63
C SER A 158 -23.19 0.71 -3.51
N GLY A 159 -22.84 -0.49 -3.99
CA GLY A 159 -23.71 -1.34 -4.81
C GLY A 159 -23.59 -1.13 -6.33
N ASP A 160 -22.97 -0.04 -6.77
CA ASP A 160 -22.72 0.25 -8.20
C ASP A 160 -21.53 -0.54 -8.75
N CYS A 161 -20.52 -0.82 -7.93
CA CYS A 161 -19.42 -1.70 -8.28
C CYS A 161 -19.46 -2.98 -7.44
N ARG A 162 -19.65 -4.12 -8.12
CA ARG A 162 -19.85 -5.45 -7.52
C ARG A 162 -18.83 -6.46 -8.03
N ASN A 163 -18.77 -7.60 -7.33
CA ASN A 163 -17.78 -8.68 -7.51
C ASN A 163 -16.33 -8.20 -7.35
N VAL A 164 -16.09 -7.23 -6.47
CA VAL A 164 -14.72 -6.81 -6.16
C VAL A 164 -14.02 -7.91 -5.35
N GLN A 165 -12.94 -8.41 -5.93
CA GLN A 165 -12.00 -9.35 -5.32
C GLN A 165 -10.76 -8.63 -4.81
N GLU A 166 -10.35 -7.55 -5.47
CA GLU A 166 -9.21 -6.77 -5.02
C GLU A 166 -9.51 -5.28 -5.09
N MET A 167 -9.32 -4.60 -3.97
CA MET A 167 -9.29 -3.14 -3.93
C MET A 167 -7.84 -2.70 -3.93
N LYS A 168 -7.39 -2.10 -5.03
CA LYS A 168 -5.99 -1.69 -5.19
C LYS A 168 -5.84 -0.18 -5.06
N ILE A 169 -5.12 0.24 -4.02
CA ILE A 169 -4.77 1.64 -3.73
C ILE A 169 -3.33 1.88 -4.18
N ILE A 170 -3.13 2.85 -5.05
CA ILE A 170 -1.85 3.08 -5.73
C ILE A 170 -1.40 4.52 -5.51
N TYR A 171 -0.24 4.70 -4.89
CA TYR A 171 0.42 5.98 -4.71
C TYR A 171 1.43 6.26 -5.83
N CYS A 172 1.50 7.51 -6.29
CA CYS A 172 2.32 7.98 -7.42
C CYS A 172 2.09 7.21 -8.72
N ASN A 173 0.83 6.85 -9.00
CA ASN A 173 0.47 6.11 -10.19
C ASN A 173 0.70 6.94 -11.47
N PRO A 174 1.49 6.49 -12.47
CA PRO A 174 1.63 7.20 -13.74
C PRO A 174 0.35 7.17 -14.59
N HIS A 175 -0.55 6.21 -14.37
CA HIS A 175 -1.73 5.97 -15.21
C HIS A 175 -2.96 5.66 -14.37
N VAL A 176 -4.08 6.35 -14.59
CA VAL A 176 -5.40 6.01 -14.01
C VAL A 176 -6.38 5.59 -15.08
#